data_AF-A0A2E5B7W9-F1
#
_entry.id   AF-A0A2E5B7W9-F1
#
_cell.length_a   1.000
_cell.length_b   1.000
_cell.length_c   1.000
_cell.angle_alpha   90.00
_cell.angle_beta   90.00
_cell.angle_gamma   90.00
#
_symmetry.space_group_name_H-M   'P 1'
#
loop_
_entity.id
_entity.type
_entity.pdbx_description
1 polymer ?
#
loop_
_entity_poly.entity_id
_entity_poly.type
_entity_poly.pdbx_seq_one_letter_code
_entity_poly.pdbx_strand_id
1 'polypeptide(L)'
;MAMMCLMPYQSMDLSYLDEEVESKEGPGQGQGPADILLMGNSYVASNSLHNLVDGVMSAASQPANVSALTSGGMRLSQHATNVASAGHQWNTTLNNGNWDYVILQDQSQIPGFPRSQNEWIASKDGAVELAEVIEDNGGETVLMMTWGRRNGDSNNAWRFP
;
A
#
# COMPACT_ATOMS: atom_id res chain seq x y z
N MET A 1 -25.56 -21.20 -57.39
CA MET A 1 -25.44 -22.06 -56.19
C MET A 1 -24.02 -21.87 -55.67
N ALA A 2 -23.84 -20.97 -54.70
CA ALA A 2 -22.54 -20.68 -54.09
C ALA A 2 -22.49 -21.43 -52.75
N MET A 3 -21.54 -22.33 -52.62
CA MET A 3 -21.34 -23.19 -51.47
C MET A 3 -20.48 -22.46 -50.44
N MET A 4 -21.07 -22.13 -49.30
CA MET A 4 -20.42 -21.43 -48.19
C MET A 4 -19.75 -22.49 -47.31
N CYS A 5 -18.41 -22.58 -47.36
CA CYS A 5 -17.64 -23.43 -46.45
C CYS A 5 -17.63 -22.82 -45.04
N LEU A 6 -18.43 -23.38 -44.14
CA LEU A 6 -18.34 -23.14 -42.70
C LEU A 6 -17.17 -23.95 -42.15
N MET A 7 -16.18 -23.26 -41.57
CA MET A 7 -15.17 -23.91 -40.73
C MET A 7 -15.71 -24.04 -39.30
N PRO A 8 -15.51 -25.18 -38.62
CA PRO A 8 -15.89 -25.31 -37.22
C PRO A 8 -14.95 -24.47 -36.35
N TYR A 9 -15.54 -23.58 -35.55
CA TYR A 9 -14.88 -22.93 -34.43
C TYR A 9 -14.49 -24.02 -33.42
N GLN A 10 -13.20 -24.29 -33.24
CA GLN A 10 -12.74 -25.11 -32.13
C GLN A 10 -12.85 -24.27 -30.85
N SER A 11 -13.64 -24.75 -29.90
CA SER A 11 -13.72 -24.20 -28.55
C SER A 11 -12.33 -24.25 -27.91
N MET A 12 -11.82 -23.12 -27.44
CA MET A 12 -10.65 -23.13 -26.56
C MET A 12 -11.07 -23.76 -25.23
N ASP A 13 -10.39 -24.84 -24.87
CA ASP A 13 -10.55 -25.53 -23.61
C ASP A 13 -9.92 -24.66 -22.50
N LEU A 14 -10.76 -24.18 -21.59
CA LEU A 14 -10.40 -23.23 -20.54
C LEU A 14 -9.96 -23.92 -19.24
N SER A 15 -9.75 -25.24 -19.27
CA SER A 15 -9.30 -26.06 -18.14
C SER A 15 -7.87 -25.74 -17.64
N TYR A 16 -7.19 -24.77 -18.26
CA TYR A 16 -5.83 -24.35 -17.91
C TYR A 16 -5.78 -23.28 -16.78
N LEU A 17 -6.94 -22.79 -16.33
CA LEU A 17 -7.01 -21.81 -15.23
C LEU A 17 -7.29 -22.44 -13.85
N ASP A 18 -7.38 -23.77 -13.76
CA ASP A 18 -7.64 -24.50 -12.50
C ASP A 18 -6.35 -24.90 -11.77
N GLU A 19 -5.20 -24.29 -12.06
CA GLU A 19 -4.03 -24.46 -11.21
C GLU A 19 -4.26 -23.63 -9.93
N GLU A 20 -4.66 -24.33 -8.86
CA GLU A 20 -4.88 -23.79 -7.53
C GLU A 20 -3.67 -22.96 -7.10
N VAL A 21 -3.79 -21.64 -7.26
CA VAL A 21 -3.05 -20.69 -6.46
C VAL A 21 -3.50 -20.98 -5.04
N GLU A 22 -2.60 -21.48 -4.21
CA GLU A 22 -2.78 -21.54 -2.76
C GLU A 22 -3.08 -20.12 -2.29
N SER A 23 -4.37 -19.78 -2.28
CA SER A 23 -4.86 -18.49 -1.88
C SER A 23 -4.70 -18.44 -0.38
N LYS A 24 -3.67 -17.73 0.10
CA LYS A 24 -3.86 -17.02 1.35
C LYS A 24 -5.15 -16.23 1.17
N GLU A 25 -6.18 -16.61 1.92
CA GLU A 25 -7.53 -16.07 1.74
C GLU A 25 -7.44 -14.54 1.68
N GLY A 26 -7.82 -13.98 0.54
CA GLY A 26 -7.87 -12.54 0.37
C GLY A 26 -8.92 -11.95 1.32
N PRO A 27 -8.72 -10.71 1.78
CA PRO A 27 -9.63 -10.04 2.71
C PRO A 27 -11.07 -10.10 2.21
N GLY A 28 -11.99 -10.47 3.11
CA GLY A 28 -13.42 -10.46 2.85
C GLY A 28 -14.01 -11.71 2.20
N GLN A 29 -13.24 -12.79 2.05
CA GLN A 29 -13.79 -14.12 1.71
C GLN A 29 -13.99 -15.02 2.94
N GLY A 30 -14.53 -14.49 4.04
CA GLY A 30 -15.03 -15.33 5.15
C GLY A 30 -14.76 -14.83 6.58
N GLN A 31 -13.88 -13.85 6.77
CA GLN A 31 -13.47 -13.32 8.08
C GLN A 31 -13.75 -11.81 8.23
N GLY A 32 -15.02 -11.39 8.32
CA GLY A 32 -15.37 -10.02 8.72
C GLY A 32 -14.77 -8.89 7.85
N PRO A 33 -14.82 -7.62 8.32
CA PRO A 33 -14.17 -6.49 7.67
C PRO A 33 -12.64 -6.55 7.79
N ALA A 34 -11.92 -6.13 6.76
CA ALA A 34 -10.45 -6.06 6.81
C ALA A 34 -9.97 -4.90 7.71
N ASP A 35 -8.98 -5.13 8.57
CA ASP A 35 -8.37 -4.09 9.39
C ASP A 35 -7.16 -3.48 8.67
N ILE A 36 -7.25 -2.19 8.34
CA ILE A 36 -6.29 -1.48 7.50
C ILE A 36 -5.70 -0.27 8.22
N LEU A 37 -4.37 -0.16 8.26
CA LEU A 37 -3.66 1.00 8.80
C LEU A 37 -2.90 1.76 7.72
N LEU A 38 -3.19 3.05 7.53
CA LEU A 38 -2.40 3.93 6.68
C LEU A 38 -1.36 4.69 7.52
N MET A 39 -0.08 4.43 7.30
CA MET A 39 1.02 5.17 7.90
C MET A 39 1.60 6.14 6.87
N GLY A 40 1.52 7.44 7.14
CA GLY A 40 2.03 8.42 6.20
C GLY A 40 2.09 9.84 6.74
N ASN A 41 1.91 10.79 5.83
CA ASN A 41 2.00 12.21 6.13
C ASN A 41 0.76 12.97 5.65
N SER A 42 0.93 14.24 5.27
CA SER A 42 -0.17 15.07 4.79
C SER A 42 -0.86 14.49 3.55
N TYR A 43 -0.25 13.58 2.80
CA TYR A 43 -0.89 12.92 1.65
C TYR A 43 -1.95 11.91 2.07
N VAL A 44 -1.79 11.28 3.24
CA VAL A 44 -2.80 10.42 3.86
C VAL A 44 -3.80 11.24 4.68
N ALA A 45 -3.33 12.28 5.38
CA ALA A 45 -4.19 13.10 6.23
C ALA A 45 -5.17 13.97 5.42
N SER A 46 -4.76 14.41 4.22
CA SER A 46 -5.57 15.29 3.38
C SER A 46 -6.81 14.58 2.86
N ASN A 47 -7.93 15.32 2.79
CA ASN A 47 -9.22 14.84 2.32
C ASN A 47 -9.76 13.61 3.08
N SER A 48 -9.24 13.34 4.27
CA SER A 48 -9.62 12.17 5.07
C SER A 48 -9.51 10.86 4.27
N LEU A 49 -8.36 10.63 3.61
CA LEU A 49 -8.17 9.52 2.69
C LEU A 49 -8.59 8.15 3.27
N HIS A 50 -8.35 7.90 4.54
CA HIS A 50 -8.78 6.67 5.23
C HIS A 50 -10.30 6.45 5.13
N ASN A 51 -11.12 7.50 5.32
CA ASN A 51 -12.57 7.41 5.18
C ASN A 51 -13.01 7.17 3.73
N LEU A 52 -12.25 7.69 2.75
CA LEU A 52 -12.52 7.40 1.33
C LEU A 52 -12.22 5.94 1.00
N VAL A 53 -11.13 5.38 1.53
CA VAL A 53 -10.81 3.96 1.36
C VAL A 53 -11.91 3.09 1.97
N ASP A 54 -12.32 3.36 3.22
CA ASP A 54 -13.44 2.66 3.86
C ASP A 54 -14.72 2.73 3.00
N GLY A 55 -15.09 3.94 2.55
CA GLY A 55 -16.27 4.14 1.71
C GLY A 55 -16.23 3.38 0.38
N VAL A 56 -15.08 3.32 -0.29
CA VAL A 56 -14.91 2.57 -1.55
C VAL A 56 -14.96 1.07 -1.30
N MET A 57 -14.30 0.59 -0.26
CA MET A 57 -14.29 -0.83 0.14
C MET A 57 -15.70 -1.31 0.49
N SER A 58 -16.43 -0.52 1.28
CA SER A 58 -17.85 -0.74 1.58
C SER A 58 -18.73 -0.74 0.32
N ALA A 59 -18.52 0.20 -0.61
CA ALA A 59 -19.25 0.22 -1.89
C ALA A 59 -18.95 -0.99 -2.79
N ALA A 60 -17.77 -1.59 -2.65
CA ALA A 60 -17.38 -2.83 -3.32
C ALA A 60 -17.88 -4.10 -2.61
N SER A 61 -18.72 -3.99 -1.57
CA SER A 61 -19.17 -5.11 -0.73
C SER A 61 -18.02 -5.87 -0.05
N GLN A 62 -16.92 -5.18 0.23
CA GLN A 62 -15.73 -5.68 0.93
C GLN A 62 -15.43 -4.72 2.09
N PRO A 63 -16.23 -4.69 3.17
CA PRO A 63 -16.08 -3.70 4.23
C PRO A 63 -14.69 -3.75 4.87
N ALA A 64 -14.18 -2.61 5.33
CA ALA A 64 -12.87 -2.50 5.97
C ALA A 64 -12.90 -1.49 7.13
N ASN A 65 -12.17 -1.74 8.20
CA ASN A 65 -11.92 -0.77 9.26
C ASN A 65 -10.61 -0.05 8.96
N VAL A 66 -10.70 1.21 8.52
CA VAL A 66 -9.53 1.96 8.04
C VAL A 66 -9.10 3.01 9.06
N SER A 67 -7.89 2.85 9.60
CA SER A 67 -7.25 3.81 10.50
C SER A 67 -6.05 4.49 9.85
N ALA A 68 -5.58 5.61 10.42
CA ALA A 68 -4.41 6.31 9.93
C ALA A 68 -3.50 6.85 11.04
N LEU A 69 -2.18 6.74 10.83
CA LEU A 69 -1.14 7.38 11.62
C LEU A 69 -0.38 8.37 10.73
N THR A 70 -0.65 9.66 10.94
CA THR A 70 -0.08 10.71 10.09
C THR A 70 0.64 11.79 10.85
N SER A 71 1.76 12.26 10.32
CA SER A 71 2.42 13.50 10.76
C SER A 71 2.98 14.28 9.59
N GLY A 72 2.95 15.61 9.66
CA GLY A 72 3.31 16.51 8.56
C GLY A 72 4.73 16.24 8.04
N GLY A 73 4.85 15.94 6.74
CA GLY A 73 6.14 15.70 6.07
C GLY A 73 6.92 14.46 6.55
N MET A 74 6.31 13.58 7.35
CA MET A 74 6.97 12.40 7.89
C MET A 74 7.45 11.46 6.78
N ARG A 75 8.65 10.91 6.98
CA ARG A 75 9.35 9.96 6.10
C ARG A 75 9.24 8.54 6.66
N LEU A 76 9.43 7.51 5.85
CA LEU A 76 9.40 6.13 6.35
C LEU A 76 10.45 5.85 7.44
N SER A 77 11.66 6.45 7.35
CA SER A 77 12.67 6.34 8.41
C SER A 77 12.20 6.88 9.77
N GLN A 78 11.38 7.93 9.77
CA GLN A 78 10.82 8.52 10.98
C GLN A 78 9.67 7.67 11.53
N HIS A 79 8.85 7.08 10.64
CA HIS A 79 7.85 6.08 11.03
C HIS A 79 8.53 4.88 11.71
N ALA A 80 9.60 4.33 11.13
CA ALA A 80 10.36 3.21 11.69
C ALA A 80 10.96 3.56 13.06
N THR A 81 11.60 4.73 13.19
CA THR A 81 12.13 5.22 14.48
C THR A 81 11.03 5.30 15.55
N ASN A 82 9.85 5.80 15.17
CA ASN A 82 8.71 5.92 16.06
C ASN A 82 8.09 4.56 16.44
N VAL A 83 8.14 3.57 15.54
CA VAL A 83 7.73 2.18 15.81
C VAL A 83 8.74 1.48 16.72
N ALA A 84 10.04 1.73 16.56
CA ALA A 84 11.08 1.17 17.42
C ALA A 84 11.10 1.80 18.84
N SER A 85 10.45 2.95 19.01
CA SER A 85 10.40 3.67 20.29
C SER A 85 9.28 3.12 21.18
N ALA A 86 9.64 2.29 22.16
CA ALA A 86 8.69 1.67 23.09
C ALA A 86 7.75 2.71 23.74
N GLY A 87 6.44 2.43 23.69
CA GLY A 87 5.40 3.30 24.27
C GLY A 87 5.03 4.53 23.43
N HIS A 88 5.72 4.78 22.31
CA HIS A 88 5.30 5.80 21.35
C HIS A 88 3.99 5.36 20.66
N GLN A 89 3.14 6.31 20.23
CA GLN A 89 1.84 5.98 19.63
C GLN A 89 1.97 5.07 18.39
N TRP A 90 2.99 5.27 17.56
CA TRP A 90 3.26 4.40 16.41
C TRP A 90 3.60 2.97 16.83
N ASN A 91 4.44 2.83 17.86
CA ASN A 91 4.79 1.54 18.44
C ASN A 91 3.54 0.85 19.00
N THR A 92 2.73 1.52 19.82
CA THR A 92 1.58 0.89 20.46
C THR A 92 0.44 0.61 19.48
N THR A 93 0.15 1.51 18.53
CA THR A 93 -0.90 1.28 17.51
C THR A 93 -0.52 0.15 16.56
N LEU A 94 0.72 0.06 16.10
CA LEU A 94 1.14 -1.00 15.19
C LEU A 94 1.16 -2.37 15.89
N ASN A 95 1.78 -2.45 17.08
CA ASN A 95 1.98 -3.75 17.77
C ASN A 95 0.75 -4.27 18.52
N ASN A 96 -0.22 -3.41 18.87
CA ASN A 96 -1.44 -3.86 19.56
C ASN A 96 -2.65 -3.99 18.61
N GLY A 97 -2.52 -3.54 17.36
CA GLY A 97 -3.56 -3.72 16.35
C GLY A 97 -3.39 -5.05 15.63
N ASN A 98 -4.50 -5.66 15.22
CA ASN A 98 -4.51 -6.88 14.44
C ASN A 98 -4.73 -6.51 12.96
N TRP A 99 -3.71 -5.91 12.35
CA TRP A 99 -3.82 -5.34 11.00
C TRP A 99 -3.65 -6.40 9.92
N ASP A 100 -4.60 -6.51 9.00
CA ASP A 100 -4.42 -7.32 7.79
C ASP A 100 -3.47 -6.62 6.82
N TYR A 101 -3.61 -5.29 6.70
CA TYR A 101 -2.79 -4.49 5.80
C TYR A 101 -2.27 -3.23 6.47
N VAL A 102 -0.99 -2.94 6.25
CA VAL A 102 -0.39 -1.66 6.62
C VAL A 102 0.15 -0.98 5.37
N ILE A 103 -0.47 0.15 5.02
CA ILE A 103 -0.09 0.95 3.86
C ILE A 103 0.95 1.98 4.30
N LEU A 104 2.12 1.93 3.69
CA LEU A 104 3.24 2.83 3.97
C LEU A 104 3.35 3.89 2.88
N GLN A 105 3.28 5.16 3.28
CA GLN A 105 3.43 6.31 2.40
C GLN A 105 4.63 7.16 2.80
N ASP A 106 5.63 7.23 1.91
CA ASP A 106 6.83 8.04 2.13
C ASP A 106 6.65 9.52 1.74
N GLN A 107 7.56 10.38 2.17
CA GLN A 107 7.59 11.79 1.79
C GLN A 107 7.67 11.96 0.25
N SER A 108 6.82 12.82 -0.30
CA SER A 108 6.54 12.97 -1.75
C SER A 108 7.73 13.10 -2.72
N GLN A 109 8.91 13.49 -2.26
CA GLN A 109 10.10 13.68 -3.11
C GLN A 109 11.10 12.52 -2.96
N ILE A 110 11.16 11.89 -1.78
CA ILE A 110 12.21 10.91 -1.45
C ILE A 110 12.22 9.70 -2.38
N PRO A 111 11.09 9.07 -2.74
CA PRO A 111 11.10 7.96 -3.70
C PRO A 111 11.72 8.33 -5.05
N GLY A 112 11.69 9.62 -5.41
CA GLY A 112 12.30 10.15 -6.62
C GLY A 112 13.79 10.45 -6.51
N PHE A 113 14.42 10.41 -5.33
CA PHE A 113 15.84 10.75 -5.15
C PHE A 113 16.79 9.68 -5.76
N PRO A 114 18.09 9.98 -5.98
CA PRO A 114 19.06 9.00 -6.44
C PRO A 114 19.26 7.96 -5.35
N ARG A 115 19.47 6.70 -5.74
CA ARG A 115 19.64 5.59 -4.79
C ARG A 115 20.89 5.71 -3.91
N SER A 116 21.81 6.62 -4.24
CA SER A 116 22.99 6.94 -3.45
C SER A 116 22.79 8.09 -2.46
N GLN A 117 21.64 8.76 -2.45
CA GLN A 117 21.36 9.82 -1.47
C GLN A 117 20.93 9.20 -0.13
N ASN A 118 21.43 9.79 0.95
CA ASN A 118 21.19 9.30 2.31
C ASN A 118 19.71 9.28 2.66
N GLU A 119 18.93 10.27 2.23
CA GLU A 119 17.49 10.32 2.47
C GLU A 119 16.75 9.16 1.78
N TRP A 120 17.18 8.79 0.57
CA TRP A 120 16.60 7.64 -0.13
C TRP A 120 16.95 6.33 0.58
N ILE A 121 18.23 6.16 0.95
CA ILE A 121 18.73 4.98 1.66
C ILE A 121 18.00 4.81 2.98
N ALA A 122 17.97 5.86 3.81
CA ALA A 122 17.29 5.83 5.11
C ALA A 122 15.80 5.52 4.98
N SER A 123 15.13 6.04 3.95
CA SER A 123 13.71 5.75 3.75
C SER A 123 13.47 4.31 3.27
N LYS A 124 14.31 3.80 2.36
CA LYS A 124 14.29 2.39 1.96
C LYS A 124 14.53 1.48 3.16
N ASP A 125 15.52 1.78 4.00
CA ASP A 125 15.82 1.00 5.21
C ASP A 125 14.65 1.04 6.19
N GLY A 126 14.07 2.22 6.44
CA GLY A 126 12.86 2.35 7.25
C GLY A 126 11.65 1.59 6.70
N ALA A 127 11.51 1.48 5.37
CA ALA A 127 10.46 0.66 4.76
C ALA A 127 10.66 -0.83 5.05
N VAL A 128 11.90 -1.31 5.01
CA VAL A 128 12.25 -2.71 5.34
C VAL A 128 12.00 -2.98 6.83
N GLU A 129 12.48 -2.11 7.71
CA GLU A 129 12.28 -2.23 9.17
C GLU A 129 10.78 -2.24 9.53
N LEU A 130 9.97 -1.39 8.90
CA LEU A 130 8.52 -1.39 9.09
C LEU A 130 7.90 -2.70 8.59
N ALA A 131 8.31 -3.18 7.41
CA ALA A 131 7.77 -4.40 6.83
C ALA A 131 8.04 -5.62 7.71
N GLU A 132 9.23 -5.72 8.29
CA GLU A 132 9.59 -6.78 9.25
C GLU A 132 8.66 -6.76 10.48
N VAL A 133 8.43 -5.58 11.08
CA VAL A 133 7.51 -5.45 12.23
C VAL A 133 6.06 -5.75 11.85
N ILE A 134 5.63 -5.37 10.65
CA ILE A 134 4.27 -5.66 10.15
C ILE A 134 4.09 -7.17 9.95
N GLU A 135 5.07 -7.84 9.34
CA GLU A 135 5.06 -9.28 9.12
C GLU A 135 5.10 -10.07 10.44
N ASP A 136 5.94 -9.64 11.40
CA ASP A 136 6.00 -10.23 12.74
C ASP A 136 4.66 -10.13 13.50
N ASN A 137 3.86 -9.10 13.21
CA ASN A 137 2.51 -8.92 13.74
C ASN A 137 1.42 -9.61 12.89
N GLY A 138 1.79 -10.33 11.84
CA GLY A 138 0.89 -11.11 10.98
C GLY A 138 0.20 -10.32 9.87
N GLY A 139 0.58 -9.06 9.65
CA GLY A 139 0.01 -8.21 8.60
C GLY A 139 0.81 -8.22 7.29
N GLU A 140 0.21 -7.69 6.22
CA GLU A 140 0.86 -7.50 4.93
C GLU A 140 1.20 -6.02 4.69
N THR A 141 2.43 -5.77 4.21
CA THR A 141 2.90 -4.42 3.90
C THR A 141 2.54 -4.03 2.47
N VAL A 142 1.95 -2.85 2.30
CA VAL A 142 1.64 -2.28 0.98
C VAL A 142 2.30 -0.90 0.85
N LEU A 143 3.02 -0.66 -0.25
CA LEU A 143 3.59 0.66 -0.52
C LEU A 143 2.61 1.55 -1.28
N MET A 144 2.32 2.74 -0.75
CA MET A 144 1.54 3.75 -1.47
C MET A 144 2.43 4.51 -2.44
N MET A 145 2.32 4.18 -3.72
CA MET A 145 2.99 4.90 -4.79
C MET A 145 2.46 6.33 -4.91
N THR A 146 3.35 7.31 -4.80
CA THR A 146 3.00 8.73 -4.98
C THR A 146 3.36 9.20 -6.39
N TRP A 147 2.98 10.44 -6.71
CA TRP A 147 3.08 11.02 -8.05
C TRP A 147 4.05 12.20 -8.09
N GLY A 148 4.57 12.49 -9.28
CA GLY A 148 5.35 13.70 -9.53
C GLY A 148 4.53 14.97 -9.32
N ARG A 149 5.19 16.04 -8.87
CA ARG A 149 4.55 17.36 -8.71
C ARG A 149 4.20 17.95 -10.08
N ARG A 150 3.03 18.59 -10.18
CA ARG A 150 2.49 19.15 -11.44
C ARG A 150 3.46 20.07 -12.19
N ASN A 151 4.17 20.92 -11.44
CA ASN A 151 5.10 21.91 -11.99
C ASN A 151 6.56 21.54 -11.64
N GLY A 152 6.84 20.25 -11.50
CA GLY A 152 8.14 19.78 -11.04
C GLY A 152 8.39 20.11 -9.56
N ASP A 153 9.64 19.90 -9.16
CA ASP A 153 10.14 20.23 -7.83
C ASP A 153 11.15 21.36 -7.96
N SER A 154 10.75 22.59 -7.62
CA SER A 154 11.61 23.77 -7.73
C SER A 154 12.94 23.62 -6.98
N ASN A 155 12.96 22.82 -5.90
CA ASN A 155 14.18 22.56 -5.13
C ASN A 155 15.09 21.51 -5.80
N ASN A 156 14.55 20.72 -6.72
CA ASN A 156 15.25 19.69 -7.49
C ASN A 156 14.95 19.84 -9.00
N ALA A 157 14.86 21.08 -9.50
CA ALA A 157 14.39 21.37 -10.85
C ALA A 157 15.24 20.73 -11.95
N TRP A 158 16.52 20.46 -11.64
CA TRP A 158 17.44 19.73 -12.53
C TRP A 158 16.97 18.30 -12.82
N ARG A 159 16.18 17.70 -11.93
CA ARG A 159 15.67 16.33 -12.02
C ARG A 159 14.17 16.27 -12.27
N PHE A 160 13.43 17.17 -11.63
CA PHE A 160 11.99 17.29 -11.74
C PHE A 160 11.67 18.72 -12.22
N PRO A 161 11.84 19.01 -13.52
CA PRO A 161 11.58 20.33 -14.09
C PRO A 161 10.08 20.67 -14.08
#